data_AF-A0A182ISH4-F1
#
_entry.id   AF-A0A182ISH4-F1
#
_cell.length_a   1.000
_cell.length_b   1.000
_cell.length_c   1.000
_cell.angle_alpha   90.00
_cell.angle_beta   90.00
_cell.angle_gamma   90.00
#
_symmetry.space_group_name_H-M   'P 1'
#
loop_
_entity.id
_entity.type
_entity.pdbx_description
1 polymer ?
#
loop_
_entity_poly.entity_id
_entity_poly.type
_entity_poly.pdbx_seq_one_letter_code
_entity_poly.pdbx_strand_id
1 'polypeptide(L)'
;MVLPFNTTEANTGRPAPLPTAPPMASLATEAAHIGAANYSSLTSGADEQFVDFLVLGNKENYLVRADRKAILDSNTDLARMLTGGGGSGGPAGKCVVRDVKRDNFETFVRYLETCFIKFVSPTHTLEMLELATRYQCRQLEIYCVKELDLNLSVEHVLEVYRALWFYNSVPSAAAASAAPGAGAGQRRNRCCPRRRNREAQQDCGPVTPEEHFAALLANCLQLIDMHAEQVFSQEAMLALHFPELEMIVKRDALQLSSETVLLDLLARWSLEDCRRKNVHPSAENRRRALGALCYAPRYLTMTRREFEGARERIELLDPVESQLVGDILIRSAGGKPSSRKTAGLTPEQQALVARFQAPRPAFALLPIPLSSRSQPRNYPKKMRKAAEEAERERDGAHKKGCCDRMLLNCVSVFACIFA
;
A
#
# COMPACT_ATOMS: atom_id res chain seq x y z
N MET A 1 27.75 30.07 -9.92
CA MET A 1 28.24 30.92 -8.81
C MET A 1 28.24 30.07 -7.56
N VAL A 2 29.40 29.47 -7.31
CA VAL A 2 29.80 28.90 -6.02
C VAL A 2 30.43 30.06 -5.26
N LEU A 3 30.23 30.17 -3.95
CA LEU A 3 31.28 30.49 -2.97
C LEU A 3 30.74 30.25 -1.52
N PRO A 4 31.64 29.93 -0.58
CA PRO A 4 31.42 29.09 0.60
C PRO A 4 31.71 29.85 1.90
N PHE A 5 31.66 29.20 3.07
CA PHE A 5 32.52 29.62 4.19
C PHE A 5 33.05 28.46 5.03
N ASN A 6 34.31 28.65 5.38
CA ASN A 6 35.33 27.74 5.87
C ASN A 6 35.15 27.18 7.30
N THR A 7 35.75 26.02 7.46
CA THR A 7 36.39 25.44 8.65
C THR A 7 37.52 26.30 9.24
N THR A 8 37.72 26.26 10.56
CA THR A 8 39.00 25.91 11.27
C THR A 8 38.83 26.08 12.79
N GLU A 9 38.96 24.98 13.57
CA GLU A 9 40.02 24.74 14.60
C GLU A 9 39.75 25.40 15.98
N ALA A 10 40.03 24.86 17.17
CA ALA A 10 40.57 23.59 17.66
C ALA A 10 40.24 23.42 19.16
N ASN A 11 40.08 22.16 19.60
CA ASN A 11 40.53 21.54 20.86
C ASN A 11 40.22 22.17 22.24
N THR A 12 39.47 21.46 23.11
CA THR A 12 39.88 21.05 24.48
C THR A 12 38.78 20.25 25.20
N GLY A 13 39.11 19.10 25.78
CA GLY A 13 38.62 18.66 27.11
C GLY A 13 37.23 17.99 27.24
N ARG A 14 37.24 16.68 27.58
CA ARG A 14 36.18 15.85 28.21
C ARG A 14 35.57 16.48 29.51
N PRO A 15 34.47 15.96 30.14
CA PRO A 15 33.88 14.61 30.05
C PRO A 15 32.34 14.51 29.96
N ALA A 16 31.87 13.27 29.79
CA ALA A 16 30.48 12.83 29.75
C ALA A 16 29.72 12.98 31.10
N PRO A 17 28.39 13.10 31.09
CA PRO A 17 27.60 13.15 32.32
C PRO A 17 27.37 11.74 32.91
N LEU A 18 27.63 11.63 34.21
CA LEU A 18 27.30 10.50 35.08
C LEU A 18 25.80 10.47 35.41
N PRO A 19 25.16 9.30 35.44
CA PRO A 19 23.91 9.11 36.19
C PRO A 19 24.19 8.87 37.68
N THR A 20 23.34 9.49 38.50
CA THR A 20 23.27 9.47 39.96
C THR A 20 22.97 8.08 40.57
N ALA A 21 23.62 7.81 41.70
CA ALA A 21 23.79 6.60 42.53
C ALA A 21 22.50 5.92 43.11
N PRO A 22 22.56 4.81 43.91
CA PRO A 22 23.73 4.01 44.36
C PRO A 22 23.60 2.46 44.22
N PRO A 23 24.71 1.72 44.44
CA PRO A 23 24.72 0.26 44.54
C PRO A 23 24.56 -0.22 45.99
N MET A 24 23.89 -1.35 46.20
CA MET A 24 24.03 -2.14 47.42
C MET A 24 25.04 -3.27 47.19
N ALA A 25 26.20 -3.15 47.85
CA ALA A 25 26.97 -4.30 48.30
C ALA A 25 26.23 -4.90 49.51
N SER A 26 26.31 -6.20 49.85
CA SER A 26 27.56 -6.88 50.19
C SER A 26 27.28 -8.33 50.64
N LEU A 27 28.34 -9.15 50.59
CA LEU A 27 28.63 -10.38 51.36
C LEU A 27 27.88 -11.66 50.91
N ALA A 28 28.52 -12.84 50.77
CA ALA A 28 29.82 -13.30 51.22
C ALA A 28 30.39 -14.44 50.34
N THR A 29 31.72 -14.48 50.35
CA THR A 29 32.62 -15.61 50.08
C THR A 29 32.27 -16.88 50.84
N GLU A 30 32.47 -18.05 50.22
CA GLU A 30 33.42 -19.07 50.72
C GLU A 30 33.56 -20.26 49.77
N ALA A 31 34.77 -20.83 49.77
CA ALA A 31 35.24 -21.88 48.88
C ALA A 31 35.17 -23.28 49.54
N ALA A 32 35.04 -24.29 48.67
CA ALA A 32 35.49 -25.68 48.80
C ALA A 32 34.92 -26.57 49.93
N HIS A 33 34.14 -27.59 49.53
CA HIS A 33 34.29 -28.95 50.05
C HIS A 33 33.76 -29.99 49.04
N ILE A 34 34.59 -31.01 48.79
CA ILE A 34 34.34 -32.17 47.93
C ILE A 34 33.35 -33.11 48.63
N GLY A 35 32.31 -33.57 47.91
CA GLY A 35 31.41 -34.63 48.36
C GLY A 35 30.34 -34.93 47.32
N ALA A 36 30.41 -36.09 46.69
CA ALA A 36 29.48 -36.55 45.66
C ALA A 36 28.06 -36.76 46.22
N ALA A 37 27.05 -36.07 45.67
CA ALA A 37 25.65 -36.50 45.67
C ALA A 37 24.80 -35.66 44.70
N ASN A 38 24.11 -36.35 43.79
CA ASN A 38 22.85 -35.97 43.13
C ASN A 38 22.80 -34.62 42.34
N TYR A 39 23.23 -34.68 41.08
CA TYR A 39 22.72 -33.79 40.02
C TYR A 39 21.25 -34.15 39.77
N SER A 40 20.33 -33.40 40.34
CA SER A 40 18.91 -33.27 39.92
C SER A 40 18.17 -32.56 41.05
N SER A 41 18.27 -31.22 41.12
CA SER A 41 17.25 -30.32 41.73
C SER A 41 17.78 -28.89 42.00
N LEU A 42 18.61 -28.28 41.14
CA LEU A 42 19.04 -26.87 41.35
C LEU A 42 19.08 -25.98 40.08
N THR A 43 18.45 -26.35 38.96
CA THR A 43 18.38 -25.48 37.76
C THR A 43 16.99 -24.95 37.41
N SER A 44 15.95 -25.30 38.17
CA SER A 44 14.55 -25.03 37.83
C SER A 44 14.01 -23.72 38.41
N GLY A 45 14.61 -22.58 38.04
CA GLY A 45 14.07 -21.26 38.39
C GLY A 45 14.48 -20.13 37.43
N ALA A 46 15.71 -20.15 36.91
CA ALA A 46 16.19 -19.12 35.96
C ALA A 46 15.89 -19.47 34.49
N ASP A 47 15.78 -20.77 34.17
CA ASP A 47 15.52 -21.27 32.81
C ASP A 47 14.06 -21.09 32.36
N GLU A 48 13.15 -20.70 33.26
CA GLU A 48 11.77 -20.36 32.90
C GLU A 48 11.57 -18.88 32.58
N GLN A 49 12.50 -18.00 32.97
CA GLN A 49 12.37 -16.56 32.73
C GLN A 49 12.66 -16.20 31.28
N PHE A 50 13.56 -16.93 30.63
CA PHE A 50 14.00 -16.64 29.27
C PHE A 50 13.64 -17.76 28.30
N VAL A 51 13.46 -17.40 27.04
CA VAL A 51 13.28 -18.34 25.93
C VAL A 51 14.33 -18.06 24.86
N ASP A 52 14.92 -19.12 24.33
CA ASP A 52 15.90 -19.05 23.25
C ASP A 52 15.25 -19.47 21.90
N PHE A 53 15.19 -18.52 20.96
CA PHE A 53 14.76 -18.76 19.59
C PHE A 53 15.96 -19.12 18.70
N LEU A 54 15.86 -20.23 17.97
CA LEU A 54 16.88 -20.63 17.00
C LEU A 54 16.52 -20.07 15.62
N VAL A 55 17.19 -19.00 15.22
CA VAL A 55 17.07 -18.39 13.89
C VAL A 55 17.99 -19.11 12.92
N LEU A 56 17.42 -19.82 11.94
CA LEU A 56 18.20 -20.50 10.91
C LEU A 56 18.70 -19.50 9.87
N GLY A 57 20.01 -19.33 9.77
CA GLY A 57 20.64 -18.53 8.74
C GLY A 57 21.21 -19.39 7.63
N ASN A 58 21.51 -18.76 6.48
CA ASN A 58 22.05 -19.46 5.31
C ASN A 58 23.47 -20.01 5.51
N LYS A 59 24.22 -19.47 6.48
CA LYS A 59 25.61 -19.88 6.79
C LYS A 59 25.75 -20.39 8.22
N GLU A 60 25.13 -19.71 9.16
CA GLU A 60 25.18 -20.04 10.59
C GLU A 60 23.80 -19.85 11.22
N ASN A 61 23.53 -20.61 12.27
CA ASN A 61 22.31 -20.46 13.07
C ASN A 61 22.59 -19.53 14.25
N TYR A 62 21.64 -18.66 14.55
CA TYR A 62 21.75 -17.68 15.64
C TYR A 62 20.75 -18.01 16.74
N LEU A 63 21.13 -17.77 17.99
CA LEU A 63 20.24 -17.85 19.14
C LEU A 63 19.85 -16.42 19.55
N VAL A 64 18.55 -16.15 19.60
CA VAL A 64 17.99 -14.90 20.07
C VAL A 64 17.24 -15.18 21.37
N ARG A 65 17.70 -14.59 22.46
CA ARG A 65 17.11 -14.75 23.80
C ARG A 65 16.06 -13.68 24.05
N ALA A 66 14.93 -14.06 24.65
CA ALA A 66 13.82 -13.16 25.00
C ALA A 66 13.27 -13.46 26.40
N ASP A 67 12.64 -12.47 27.04
CA ASP A 67 11.82 -12.68 28.23
C ASP A 67 10.55 -13.48 27.88
N ARG A 68 10.42 -14.67 28.47
CA ARG A 68 9.31 -15.59 28.24
C ARG A 68 7.96 -14.94 28.56
N LYS A 69 7.89 -14.12 29.62
CA LYS A 69 6.64 -13.47 30.03
C LYS A 69 6.18 -12.46 28.97
N ALA A 70 7.09 -11.62 28.49
CA ALA A 70 6.78 -10.63 27.46
C ALA A 70 6.28 -11.27 26.16
N ILE A 71 6.91 -12.37 25.74
CA ILE A 71 6.46 -13.10 24.56
C ILE A 71 5.04 -13.66 24.76
N LEU A 72 4.75 -14.26 25.92
CA LEU A 72 3.41 -14.80 26.20
C LEU A 72 2.33 -13.70 26.28
N ASP A 73 2.65 -12.59 26.96
CA ASP A 73 1.75 -11.45 27.12
C ASP A 73 1.46 -10.74 25.78
N SER A 74 2.35 -10.87 24.79
CA SER A 74 2.17 -10.29 23.45
C SER A 74 1.02 -10.92 22.64
N ASN A 75 0.57 -12.13 23.00
CA ASN A 75 -0.46 -12.90 22.28
C ASN A 75 -0.21 -13.05 20.75
N THR A 76 1.06 -13.10 20.36
CA THR A 76 1.50 -13.29 18.97
C THR A 76 1.58 -14.78 18.60
N ASP A 77 1.81 -15.10 17.32
CA ASP A 77 2.16 -16.47 16.91
C ASP A 77 3.37 -17.02 17.69
N LEU A 78 4.32 -16.17 18.11
CA LEU A 78 5.43 -16.60 18.96
C LEU A 78 4.95 -17.12 20.32
N ALA A 79 3.95 -16.47 20.94
CA ALA A 79 3.32 -16.96 22.16
C ALA A 79 2.66 -18.34 21.95
N ARG A 80 2.03 -18.53 20.79
CA ARG A 80 1.41 -19.80 20.39
C ARG A 80 2.45 -20.90 20.13
N MET A 81 3.61 -20.56 19.59
CA MET A 81 4.73 -21.50 19.46
C MET A 81 5.23 -22.00 20.82
N LEU A 82 5.19 -21.16 21.86
CA LEU A 82 5.62 -21.53 23.21
C LEU A 82 4.59 -22.34 23.99
N THR A 83 3.30 -22.08 23.77
CA THR A 83 2.19 -22.77 24.44
C THR A 83 1.74 -24.04 23.73
N GLY A 84 1.94 -24.13 22.41
CA GLY A 84 1.33 -25.12 21.54
C GLY A 84 2.10 -26.43 21.33
N GLY A 85 3.34 -26.57 21.81
CA GLY A 85 4.06 -27.86 21.85
C GLY A 85 4.06 -28.72 20.57
N GLY A 86 3.94 -28.13 19.37
CA GLY A 86 3.59 -28.86 18.15
C GLY A 86 4.38 -28.46 16.90
N GLY A 87 5.40 -29.26 16.56
CA GLY A 87 6.03 -29.37 15.23
C GLY A 87 7.27 -28.47 15.02
N SER A 88 8.52 -28.94 15.07
CA SER A 88 9.08 -30.17 14.52
C SER A 88 10.32 -30.62 15.31
N GLY A 89 10.29 -31.90 15.70
CA GLY A 89 11.34 -32.74 16.31
C GLY A 89 12.77 -32.19 16.44
N GLY A 90 13.02 -31.40 17.48
CA GLY A 90 14.36 -31.11 17.98
C GLY A 90 14.42 -31.31 19.50
N PRO A 91 15.51 -31.88 20.06
CA PRO A 91 15.61 -32.12 21.49
C PRO A 91 15.70 -30.76 22.23
N ALA A 92 14.84 -30.62 23.24
CA ALA A 92 14.70 -29.47 24.14
C ALA A 92 14.19 -28.15 23.51
N GLY A 93 12.89 -27.87 23.66
CA GLY A 93 12.32 -26.52 23.90
C GLY A 93 12.60 -25.36 22.94
N LYS A 94 13.33 -25.54 21.84
CA LYS A 94 13.79 -24.45 20.97
C LYS A 94 12.77 -24.13 19.89
N CYS A 95 12.24 -22.90 19.91
CA CYS A 95 11.39 -22.37 18.85
C CYS A 95 12.26 -21.98 17.64
N VAL A 96 12.07 -22.67 16.52
CA VAL A 96 12.85 -22.45 15.30
C VAL A 96 12.20 -21.38 14.43
N VAL A 97 12.98 -20.40 14.02
CA VAL A 97 12.57 -19.29 13.15
C VAL A 97 13.35 -19.38 11.83
N ARG A 98 12.66 -19.23 10.70
CA ARG A 98 13.24 -19.38 9.36
C ARG A 98 12.98 -18.12 8.53
N ASP A 99 13.84 -17.88 7.54
CA ASP A 99 13.66 -16.84 6.53
C ASP A 99 13.48 -15.44 7.15
N VAL A 100 14.34 -15.10 8.12
CA VAL A 100 14.39 -13.78 8.76
C VAL A 100 15.85 -13.36 8.97
N LYS A 101 16.13 -12.07 8.77
CA LYS A 101 17.42 -11.46 9.17
C LYS A 101 17.52 -11.43 10.70
N ARG A 102 18.65 -11.91 11.24
CA ARG A 102 18.93 -11.92 12.67
C ARG A 102 18.60 -10.59 13.35
N ASP A 103 19.14 -9.48 12.84
CA ASP A 103 19.04 -8.16 13.48
C ASP A 103 17.58 -7.64 13.54
N ASN A 104 16.79 -7.96 12.50
CA ASN A 104 15.37 -7.61 12.47
C ASN A 104 14.57 -8.46 13.44
N PHE A 105 14.86 -9.76 13.53
CA PHE A 105 14.20 -10.64 14.50
C PHE A 105 14.54 -10.24 15.94
N GLU A 106 15.80 -9.91 16.22
CA GLU A 106 16.23 -9.40 17.52
C GLU A 106 15.52 -8.07 17.85
N THR A 107 15.40 -7.18 16.88
CA THR A 107 14.65 -5.92 17.03
C THR A 107 13.15 -6.17 17.26
N PHE A 108 12.56 -7.16 16.59
CA PHE A 108 11.16 -7.57 16.77
C PHE A 108 10.92 -8.13 18.17
N VAL A 109 11.78 -9.03 18.64
CA VAL A 109 11.71 -9.60 20.00
C VAL A 109 11.85 -8.48 21.05
N ARG A 110 12.83 -7.58 20.89
CA ARG A 110 12.99 -6.43 21.79
C ARG A 110 11.75 -5.53 21.79
N TYR A 111 11.07 -5.38 20.65
CA TYR A 111 9.80 -4.65 20.60
C TYR A 111 8.71 -5.34 21.45
N LEU A 112 8.62 -6.66 21.44
CA LEU A 112 7.65 -7.38 22.29
C LEU A 112 7.92 -7.19 23.79
N GLU A 113 9.18 -6.99 24.17
CA GLU A 113 9.59 -6.74 25.56
C GLU A 113 9.40 -5.29 26.00
N THR A 114 9.71 -4.35 25.11
CA THR A 114 9.82 -2.92 25.46
C THR A 114 8.67 -2.06 24.92
N CYS A 115 7.85 -2.61 24.02
CA CYS A 115 6.86 -1.89 23.22
C CYS A 115 7.43 -0.70 22.44
N PHE A 116 8.76 -0.67 22.22
CA PHE A 116 9.47 0.41 21.56
C PHE A 116 10.31 -0.15 20.41
N ILE A 117 10.25 0.53 19.26
CA ILE A 117 11.06 0.22 18.10
C ILE A 117 11.48 1.50 17.41
N LYS A 118 12.74 1.53 16.96
CA LYS A 118 13.28 2.60 16.13
C LYS A 118 13.44 2.08 14.72
N PHE A 119 12.83 2.76 13.76
CA PHE A 119 13.01 2.45 12.35
C PHE A 119 14.25 3.17 11.80
N VAL A 120 15.04 2.45 11.00
CA VAL A 120 16.30 2.96 10.42
C VAL A 120 16.08 3.47 8.99
N SER A 121 15.29 2.75 8.21
CA SER A 121 15.01 3.05 6.80
C SER A 121 13.62 2.53 6.39
N PRO A 122 13.05 3.00 5.26
CA PRO A 122 11.80 2.45 4.73
C PRO A 122 11.84 0.94 4.52
N THR A 123 12.94 0.42 3.97
CA THR A 123 13.16 -1.02 3.78
C THR A 123 13.18 -1.77 5.12
N HIS A 124 13.84 -1.24 6.15
CA HIS A 124 13.79 -1.83 7.49
C HIS A 124 12.35 -1.85 8.03
N THR A 125 11.58 -0.78 7.84
CA THR A 125 10.17 -0.76 8.26
C THR A 125 9.32 -1.79 7.51
N LEU A 126 9.55 -2.01 6.22
CA LEU A 126 8.87 -3.06 5.45
C LEU A 126 9.23 -4.46 5.93
N GLU A 127 10.50 -4.72 6.25
CA GLU A 127 10.94 -6.00 6.81
C GLU A 127 10.35 -6.24 8.21
N MET A 128 10.26 -5.19 9.03
CA MET A 128 9.57 -5.25 10.33
C MET A 128 8.06 -5.46 10.17
N LEU A 129 7.44 -4.86 9.15
CA LEU A 129 6.03 -5.07 8.83
C LEU A 129 5.75 -6.51 8.39
N GLU A 130 6.65 -7.11 7.60
CA GLU A 130 6.58 -8.52 7.23
C GLU A 130 6.59 -9.42 8.48
N LEU A 131 7.51 -9.15 9.42
CA LEU A 131 7.56 -9.88 10.69
C LEU A 131 6.32 -9.68 11.53
N ALA A 132 5.84 -8.43 11.63
CA ALA A 132 4.63 -8.09 12.35
C ALA A 132 3.44 -8.89 11.82
N THR A 133 3.26 -8.98 10.51
CA THR A 133 2.17 -9.76 9.91
C THR A 133 2.39 -11.26 10.03
N ARG A 134 3.61 -11.75 9.80
CA ARG A 134 3.95 -13.17 9.93
C ARG A 134 3.63 -13.71 11.32
N TYR A 135 3.86 -12.91 12.35
CA TYR A 135 3.60 -13.29 13.74
C TYR A 135 2.32 -12.66 14.34
N GLN A 136 1.47 -12.05 13.50
CA GLN A 136 0.20 -11.42 13.88
C GLN A 136 0.32 -10.37 15.01
N CYS A 137 1.42 -9.62 15.04
CA CYS A 137 1.63 -8.52 15.96
C CYS A 137 0.92 -7.24 15.48
N ARG A 138 -0.39 -7.17 15.74
CA ARG A 138 -1.31 -6.11 15.27
C ARG A 138 -0.86 -4.68 15.61
N GLN A 139 -0.31 -4.47 16.81
CA GLN A 139 0.19 -3.16 17.23
C GLN A 139 1.39 -2.70 16.40
N LEU A 140 2.32 -3.62 16.13
CA LEU A 140 3.50 -3.31 15.31
C LEU A 140 3.13 -3.07 13.85
N GLU A 141 2.14 -3.79 13.31
CA GLU A 141 1.61 -3.53 11.95
C GLU A 141 1.15 -2.09 11.82
N ILE A 142 0.33 -1.61 12.77
CA ILE A 142 -0.17 -0.24 12.77
C ILE A 142 0.98 0.76 12.90
N TYR A 143 1.99 0.49 13.74
CA TYR A 143 3.14 1.38 13.90
C TYR A 143 3.98 1.46 12.63
N CYS A 144 4.27 0.32 12.00
CA CYS A 144 4.99 0.26 10.72
C CYS A 144 4.24 1.02 9.62
N VAL A 145 2.92 0.84 9.50
CA VAL A 145 2.10 1.56 8.51
C VAL A 145 2.17 3.08 8.72
N LYS A 146 2.05 3.54 9.97
CA LYS A 146 2.14 4.98 10.28
C LYS A 146 3.52 5.55 9.97
N GLU A 147 4.58 4.80 10.27
CA GLU A 147 5.95 5.22 9.95
C GLU A 147 6.21 5.24 8.44
N LEU A 148 5.69 4.25 7.70
CA LEU A 148 5.79 4.22 6.24
C LEU A 148 5.05 5.40 5.61
N ASP A 149 3.84 5.73 6.10
CA ASP A 149 3.12 6.92 5.64
C ASP A 149 3.90 8.20 5.97
N LEU A 150 4.48 8.31 7.17
CA LEU A 150 5.23 9.49 7.61
C LEU A 150 6.40 9.79 6.67
N ASN A 151 7.13 8.75 6.25
CA ASN A 151 8.34 8.85 5.43
C ASN A 151 8.09 8.59 3.93
N LEU A 152 6.83 8.54 3.51
CA LEU A 152 6.47 8.21 2.12
C LEU A 152 6.93 9.29 1.14
N SER A 153 7.77 8.89 0.18
CA SER A 153 8.40 9.76 -0.82
C SER A 153 8.35 9.15 -2.22
N VAL A 154 8.58 9.97 -3.25
CA VAL A 154 8.57 9.53 -4.66
C VAL A 154 9.63 8.46 -4.94
N GLU A 155 10.75 8.47 -4.22
CA GLU A 155 11.84 7.50 -4.38
C GLU A 155 11.43 6.08 -3.96
N HIS A 156 10.67 5.94 -2.87
CA HIS A 156 10.37 4.64 -2.27
C HIS A 156 8.90 4.22 -2.43
N VAL A 157 8.03 5.06 -3.02
CA VAL A 157 6.59 4.79 -3.12
C VAL A 157 6.28 3.48 -3.85
N LEU A 158 7.06 3.12 -4.87
CA LEU A 158 6.86 1.86 -5.61
C LEU A 158 7.27 0.64 -4.80
N GLU A 159 8.28 0.74 -3.94
CA GLU A 159 8.68 -0.33 -3.01
C GLU A 159 7.55 -0.60 -2.00
N VAL A 160 7.05 0.46 -1.37
CA VAL A 160 5.93 0.37 -0.41
C VAL A 160 4.66 -0.11 -1.09
N TYR A 161 4.32 0.41 -2.27
CA TYR A 161 3.16 -0.01 -3.06
C TYR A 161 3.19 -1.52 -3.38
N ARG A 162 4.34 -2.03 -3.83
CA ARG A 162 4.51 -3.46 -4.14
C ARG A 162 4.45 -4.33 -2.90
N ALA A 163 5.06 -3.89 -1.79
CA ALA A 163 4.93 -4.62 -0.53
C ALA A 163 3.47 -4.74 -0.10
N LEU A 164 2.68 -3.66 -0.24
CA LEU A 164 1.25 -3.64 0.08
C LEU A 164 0.38 -4.48 -0.85
N TRP A 165 0.85 -4.82 -2.05
CA TRP A 165 0.11 -5.66 -2.99
C TRP A 165 -0.25 -7.03 -2.39
N PHE A 166 0.70 -7.64 -1.66
CA PHE A 166 0.49 -8.93 -0.99
C PHE A 166 -0.68 -8.87 0.00
N TYR A 167 -0.84 -7.74 0.69
CA TYR A 167 -1.87 -7.54 1.71
C TYR A 167 -3.26 -7.24 1.12
N ASN A 168 -3.34 -6.75 -0.12
CA ASN A 168 -4.62 -6.64 -0.85
C ASN A 168 -5.11 -7.99 -1.38
N SER A 169 -4.22 -8.96 -1.52
CA SER A 169 -4.50 -10.29 -2.09
C SER A 169 -4.81 -11.34 -1.03
N VAL A 170 -4.68 -11.03 0.27
CA VAL A 170 -5.07 -11.95 1.35
C VAL A 170 -6.58 -11.87 1.50
N PRO A 171 -7.36 -12.90 1.13
CA PRO A 171 -8.72 -12.99 1.61
C PRO A 171 -8.62 -13.09 3.12
N SER A 172 -9.21 -12.12 3.84
CA SER A 172 -9.42 -12.29 5.28
C SER A 172 -10.02 -13.68 5.50
N ALA A 173 -9.40 -14.50 6.35
CA ALA A 173 -9.81 -15.89 6.61
C ALA A 173 -11.29 -16.03 7.05
N ALA A 174 -11.98 -14.91 7.32
CA ALA A 174 -13.43 -14.82 7.47
C ALA A 174 -14.24 -15.13 6.20
N ALA A 175 -13.65 -15.09 4.99
CA ALA A 175 -14.34 -15.37 3.74
C ALA A 175 -14.43 -16.87 3.40
N ALA A 176 -13.70 -17.73 4.12
CA ALA A 176 -13.64 -19.17 3.86
C ALA A 176 -14.69 -20.01 4.62
N SER A 177 -15.52 -19.41 5.48
CA SER A 177 -16.54 -20.12 6.28
C SER A 177 -17.97 -20.02 5.74
N ALA A 178 -18.21 -19.45 4.56
CA ALA A 178 -19.54 -19.36 3.98
C ALA A 178 -19.89 -20.62 3.15
N ALA A 179 -20.30 -21.69 3.83
CA ALA A 179 -21.06 -22.78 3.21
C ALA A 179 -22.49 -22.29 2.86
N PRO A 180 -23.14 -22.82 1.80
CA PRO A 180 -24.43 -22.31 1.34
C PRO A 180 -25.58 -22.99 2.08
N GLY A 181 -26.35 -22.24 2.85
CA GLY A 181 -27.62 -22.72 3.38
C GLY A 181 -28.26 -21.80 4.42
N ALA A 182 -29.56 -21.56 4.24
CA ALA A 182 -30.52 -20.93 5.15
C ALA A 182 -30.47 -19.38 5.27
N GLY A 183 -31.58 -18.77 4.83
CA GLY A 183 -31.78 -17.33 4.82
C GLY A 183 -32.09 -16.74 6.20
N ALA A 184 -31.60 -15.53 6.41
CA ALA A 184 -32.20 -14.53 7.28
C ALA A 184 -31.59 -13.18 6.89
N GLY A 185 -32.43 -12.20 6.55
CA GLY A 185 -31.97 -10.88 6.19
C GLY A 185 -31.50 -10.11 7.41
N GLN A 186 -30.24 -9.64 7.43
CA GLN A 186 -29.95 -8.32 7.98
C GLN A 186 -28.54 -7.82 7.61
N ARG A 187 -28.53 -6.57 7.13
CA ARG A 187 -27.42 -5.58 7.20
C ARG A 187 -26.12 -5.89 6.43
N ARG A 188 -26.14 -5.51 5.15
CA ARG A 188 -24.95 -5.12 4.39
C ARG A 188 -24.31 -3.88 5.03
N ASN A 189 -23.18 -4.06 5.70
CA ASN A 189 -22.37 -2.97 6.22
C ASN A 189 -21.59 -2.31 5.07
N ARG A 190 -22.23 -1.35 4.40
CA ARG A 190 -21.58 -0.43 3.46
C ARG A 190 -21.10 0.78 4.27
N CYS A 191 -19.80 0.85 4.52
CA CYS A 191 -19.17 2.01 5.14
C CYS A 191 -19.19 3.19 4.16
N CYS A 192 -20.16 4.10 4.34
CA CYS A 192 -20.05 5.49 3.89
C CYS A 192 -19.87 6.34 5.16
N PRO A 193 -18.83 7.19 5.27
CA PRO A 193 -18.66 8.02 6.46
C PRO A 193 -19.64 9.21 6.38
N ARG A 194 -20.82 9.08 6.98
CA ARG A 194 -21.66 10.25 7.30
C ARG A 194 -21.08 10.95 8.53
N ARG A 195 -20.46 12.13 8.37
CA ARG A 195 -20.10 12.97 9.52
C ARG A 195 -21.24 13.89 9.92
N ARG A 196 -21.73 13.70 11.14
CA ARG A 196 -22.45 14.71 11.91
C ARG A 196 -21.40 15.65 12.53
N ASN A 197 -21.74 16.93 12.54
CA ASN A 197 -20.87 18.06 12.84
C ASN A 197 -20.36 18.08 14.30
N ARG A 198 -19.20 18.75 14.48
CA ARG A 198 -18.56 19.27 15.71
C ARG A 198 -17.71 18.33 16.59
N GLU A 199 -16.41 18.64 16.61
CA GLU A 199 -15.49 18.62 17.76
C GLU A 199 -15.77 17.55 18.83
N ALA A 200 -15.47 16.30 18.49
CA ALA A 200 -15.18 15.26 19.46
C ALA A 200 -14.22 14.28 18.79
N GLN A 201 -13.18 13.90 19.54
CA GLN A 201 -12.32 12.75 19.30
C GLN A 201 -13.20 11.59 18.78
N GLN A 202 -13.12 11.31 17.49
CA GLN A 202 -14.02 10.35 16.87
C GLN A 202 -13.50 8.95 17.18
N ASP A 203 -14.05 8.37 18.23
CA ASP A 203 -13.90 6.97 18.60
C ASP A 203 -14.67 6.12 17.56
N CYS A 204 -14.01 5.89 16.43
CA CYS A 204 -14.32 4.77 15.55
C CYS A 204 -13.82 3.53 16.29
N GLY A 205 -14.60 2.44 16.32
CA GLY A 205 -14.14 1.17 16.91
C GLY A 205 -12.73 0.79 16.43
N PRO A 206 -11.98 -0.05 17.16
CA PRO A 206 -10.55 -0.25 16.94
C PRO A 206 -10.27 -0.49 15.46
N VAL A 207 -9.66 0.51 14.82
CA VAL A 207 -9.36 0.49 13.38
C VAL A 207 -8.48 -0.71 13.12
N THR A 208 -8.95 -1.59 12.25
CA THR A 208 -8.27 -2.86 11.99
C THR A 208 -6.95 -2.60 11.25
N PRO A 209 -5.91 -3.43 11.38
CA PRO A 209 -4.70 -3.27 10.57
C PRO A 209 -5.00 -3.34 9.07
N GLU A 210 -5.99 -4.13 8.67
CA GLU A 210 -6.50 -4.21 7.30
C GLU A 210 -6.94 -2.85 6.76
N GLU A 211 -7.64 -2.04 7.57
CA GLU A 211 -8.02 -0.67 7.21
C GLU A 211 -6.80 0.25 7.10
N HIS A 212 -5.78 0.06 7.95
CA HIS A 212 -4.53 0.81 7.85
C HIS A 212 -3.75 0.45 6.58
N PHE A 213 -3.67 -0.82 6.20
CA PHE A 213 -3.05 -1.27 4.95
C PHE A 213 -3.74 -0.66 3.73
N ALA A 214 -5.08 -0.73 3.69
CA ALA A 214 -5.87 -0.13 2.61
C ALA A 214 -5.67 1.39 2.55
N ALA A 215 -5.60 2.05 3.70
CA ALA A 215 -5.34 3.49 3.78
C ALA A 215 -3.93 3.86 3.28
N LEU A 216 -2.90 3.08 3.63
CA LEU A 216 -1.55 3.31 3.17
C LEU A 216 -1.41 3.07 1.66
N LEU A 217 -2.06 2.03 1.14
CA LEU A 217 -2.12 1.80 -0.30
C LEU A 217 -2.77 2.97 -1.03
N ALA A 218 -3.89 3.47 -0.52
CA ALA A 218 -4.55 4.64 -1.08
C ALA A 218 -3.62 5.87 -1.06
N ASN A 219 -2.83 6.05 0.00
CA ASN A 219 -1.84 7.12 0.10
C ASN A 219 -0.66 6.94 -0.86
N CYS A 220 -0.21 5.71 -1.10
CA CYS A 220 0.79 5.40 -2.13
C CYS A 220 0.28 5.79 -3.52
N LEU A 221 -0.92 5.32 -3.87
CA LEU A 221 -1.55 5.63 -5.15
C LEU A 221 -1.82 7.13 -5.32
N GLN A 222 -2.19 7.82 -4.24
CA GLN A 222 -2.38 9.27 -4.22
C GLN A 222 -1.07 10.04 -4.48
N LEU A 223 0.03 9.60 -3.87
CA LEU A 223 1.35 10.20 -4.12
C LEU A 223 1.80 9.94 -5.56
N ILE A 224 1.56 8.72 -6.08
CA ILE A 224 1.80 8.38 -7.48
C ILE A 224 0.98 9.29 -8.39
N ASP A 225 -0.31 9.52 -8.11
CA ASP A 225 -1.13 10.42 -8.91
C ASP A 225 -0.56 11.83 -8.96
N MET A 226 -0.14 12.39 -7.81
CA MET A 226 0.40 13.74 -7.73
C MET A 226 1.74 13.91 -8.46
N HIS A 227 2.58 12.88 -8.43
CA HIS A 227 3.94 12.89 -8.97
C HIS A 227 4.10 11.93 -10.15
N ALA A 228 3.03 11.72 -10.93
CA ALA A 228 2.93 10.65 -11.91
C ALA A 228 4.09 10.67 -12.91
N GLU A 229 4.51 11.84 -13.42
CA GLU A 229 5.63 11.93 -14.37
C GLU A 229 6.97 11.49 -13.77
N GLN A 230 7.24 11.91 -12.53
CA GLN A 230 8.47 11.54 -11.83
C GLN A 230 8.48 10.05 -11.55
N VAL A 231 7.37 9.48 -11.07
CA VAL A 231 7.23 8.04 -10.83
C VAL A 231 7.33 7.25 -12.14
N PHE A 232 6.66 7.69 -13.21
CA PHE A 232 6.64 6.99 -14.50
C PHE A 232 8.02 6.96 -15.17
N SER A 233 8.90 7.91 -14.83
CA SER A 233 10.29 7.92 -15.31
C SER A 233 11.17 6.84 -14.67
N GLN A 234 10.80 6.31 -13.50
CA GLN A 234 11.59 5.33 -12.76
C GLN A 234 11.60 3.96 -13.45
N GLU A 235 12.76 3.29 -13.45
CA GLU A 235 12.88 1.92 -13.98
C GLU A 235 12.03 0.90 -13.20
N ALA A 236 11.79 1.16 -11.92
CA ALA A 236 10.94 0.33 -11.06
C ALA A 236 9.50 0.17 -11.61
N MET A 237 9.00 1.13 -12.40
CA MET A 237 7.71 0.98 -13.09
C MET A 237 7.73 -0.14 -14.14
N LEU A 238 8.87 -0.32 -14.81
CA LEU A 238 9.02 -1.38 -15.79
C LEU A 238 9.01 -2.74 -15.09
N ALA A 239 9.51 -2.83 -13.86
CA ALA A 239 9.54 -4.05 -13.03
C ALA A 239 8.16 -4.55 -12.55
N LEU A 240 7.11 -3.74 -12.67
CA LEU A 240 5.76 -4.11 -12.22
C LEU A 240 5.15 -5.25 -13.07
N HIS A 241 4.40 -6.12 -12.41
CA HIS A 241 3.52 -7.08 -13.05
C HIS A 241 2.27 -6.39 -13.61
N PHE A 242 1.58 -7.03 -14.55
CA PHE A 242 0.43 -6.43 -15.22
C PHE A 242 -0.66 -5.91 -14.26
N PRO A 243 -1.10 -6.65 -13.22
CA PRO A 243 -2.13 -6.16 -12.30
C PRO A 243 -1.67 -4.94 -11.46
N GLU A 244 -0.40 -4.91 -11.08
CA GLU A 244 0.21 -3.79 -10.36
C GLU A 244 0.24 -2.54 -11.25
N LEU A 245 0.70 -2.69 -12.50
CA LEU A 245 0.70 -1.61 -13.48
C LEU A 245 -0.73 -1.12 -13.73
N GLU A 246 -1.67 -2.04 -13.98
CA GLU A 246 -3.06 -1.75 -14.29
C GLU A 246 -3.74 -0.88 -13.22
N MET A 247 -3.50 -1.19 -11.94
CA MET A 247 -4.05 -0.43 -10.81
C MET A 247 -3.55 1.02 -10.79
N ILE A 248 -2.35 1.30 -11.31
CA ILE A 248 -1.79 2.65 -11.41
C ILE A 248 -2.30 3.35 -12.67
N VAL A 249 -2.15 2.74 -13.85
CA VAL A 249 -2.37 3.44 -15.13
C VAL A 249 -3.84 3.72 -15.45
N LYS A 250 -4.77 2.94 -14.89
CA LYS A 250 -6.22 3.15 -15.06
C LYS A 250 -6.78 4.29 -14.21
N ARG A 251 -5.97 4.86 -13.32
CA ARG A 251 -6.44 5.89 -12.40
C ARG A 251 -6.75 7.17 -13.15
N ASP A 252 -7.95 7.70 -12.93
CA ASP A 252 -8.35 8.97 -13.52
C ASP A 252 -7.57 10.16 -12.94
N ALA A 253 -7.14 10.05 -11.68
CA ALA A 253 -6.52 11.12 -10.91
C ALA A 253 -5.04 11.40 -11.25
N LEU A 254 -4.42 10.64 -12.16
CA LEU A 254 -3.02 10.84 -12.59
C LEU A 254 -2.80 12.29 -13.05
N GLN A 255 -1.89 13.01 -12.41
CA GLN A 255 -1.53 14.38 -12.75
C GLN A 255 -0.39 14.36 -13.77
N LEU A 256 -0.75 14.47 -15.04
CA LEU A 256 0.17 14.47 -16.18
C LEU A 256 0.08 15.81 -16.91
N SER A 257 1.20 16.33 -17.39
CA SER A 257 1.24 17.49 -18.29
C SER A 257 0.66 17.16 -19.66
N SER A 258 0.85 15.92 -20.13
CA SER A 258 0.33 15.40 -21.38
C SER A 258 0.13 13.88 -21.29
N GLU A 259 -0.86 13.35 -22.01
CA GLU A 259 -1.11 11.91 -22.11
C GLU A 259 0.06 11.17 -22.80
N THR A 260 0.94 11.89 -23.49
CA THR A 260 2.19 11.33 -24.04
C THR A 260 3.04 10.66 -22.97
N VAL A 261 3.09 11.19 -21.74
CA VAL A 261 3.86 10.60 -20.64
C VAL A 261 3.36 9.19 -20.30
N LEU A 262 2.04 8.99 -20.28
CA LEU A 262 1.45 7.67 -20.04
C LEU A 262 1.68 6.73 -21.24
N LEU A 263 1.55 7.24 -22.47
CA LEU A 263 1.85 6.47 -23.68
C LEU A 263 3.29 5.96 -23.68
N ASP A 264 4.24 6.78 -23.26
CA ASP A 264 5.66 6.46 -23.23
C ASP A 264 5.98 5.40 -22.18
N LEU A 265 5.32 5.46 -21.03
CA LEU A 265 5.38 4.40 -20.04
C LEU A 265 4.85 3.07 -20.61
N LEU A 266 3.67 3.06 -21.22
CA LEU A 266 3.07 1.84 -21.80
C LEU A 266 3.94 1.29 -22.95
N ALA A 267 4.52 2.17 -23.75
CA ALA A 267 5.46 1.82 -24.80
C ALA A 267 6.70 1.10 -24.24
N ARG A 268 7.34 1.66 -23.20
CA ARG A 268 8.51 1.05 -22.57
C ARG A 268 8.15 -0.25 -21.84
N TRP A 269 7.06 -0.27 -21.08
CA TRP A 269 6.63 -1.45 -20.33
C TRP A 269 6.29 -2.62 -21.26
N SER A 270 5.59 -2.37 -22.37
CA SER A 270 5.26 -3.44 -23.35
C SER A 270 6.48 -4.05 -24.02
N LEU A 271 7.54 -3.27 -24.28
CA LEU A 271 8.82 -3.79 -24.78
C LEU A 271 9.47 -4.70 -23.75
N GLU A 272 9.50 -4.25 -22.50
CA GLU A 272 10.07 -4.99 -21.39
C GLU A 272 9.29 -6.29 -21.08
N ASP A 273 7.96 -6.27 -21.16
CA ASP A 273 7.14 -7.48 -21.03
C ASP A 273 7.39 -8.48 -22.18
N CYS A 274 7.52 -8.00 -23.42
CA CYS A 274 7.92 -8.84 -24.55
C CYS A 274 9.29 -9.47 -24.33
N ARG A 275 10.25 -8.69 -23.81
CA ARG A 275 11.59 -9.17 -23.45
C ARG A 275 11.53 -10.26 -22.38
N ARG A 276 10.75 -10.07 -21.31
CA ARG A 276 10.56 -11.06 -20.23
C ARG A 276 9.96 -12.38 -20.74
N LYS A 277 9.02 -12.28 -21.66
CA LYS A 277 8.33 -13.44 -22.26
C LYS A 277 9.10 -14.05 -23.43
N ASN A 278 10.26 -13.50 -23.81
CA ASN A 278 11.06 -13.91 -24.97
C ASN A 278 10.24 -13.95 -26.27
N VAL A 279 9.39 -12.93 -26.49
CA VAL A 279 8.60 -12.77 -27.72
C VAL A 279 9.05 -11.53 -28.49
N HIS A 280 8.92 -11.57 -29.82
CA HIS A 280 9.26 -10.43 -30.67
C HIS A 280 8.34 -9.22 -30.37
N PRO A 281 8.86 -8.00 -30.20
CA PRO A 281 8.07 -6.81 -29.85
C PRO A 281 7.31 -6.21 -31.06
N SER A 282 6.46 -7.01 -31.73
CA SER A 282 5.56 -6.50 -32.78
C SER A 282 4.43 -5.65 -32.19
N ALA A 283 3.79 -4.81 -33.01
CA ALA A 283 2.62 -4.02 -32.59
C ALA A 283 1.49 -4.90 -32.02
N GLU A 284 1.25 -6.07 -32.61
CA GLU A 284 0.26 -7.03 -32.11
C GLU A 284 0.65 -7.60 -30.74
N ASN A 285 1.91 -8.03 -30.56
CA ASN A 285 2.36 -8.60 -29.30
C ASN A 285 2.36 -7.56 -28.18
N ARG A 286 2.77 -6.32 -28.48
CA ARG A 286 2.74 -5.20 -27.52
C ARG A 286 1.31 -4.83 -27.14
N ARG A 287 0.36 -4.81 -28.09
CA ARG A 287 -1.08 -4.64 -27.80
C ARG A 287 -1.61 -5.79 -26.95
N ARG A 288 -1.22 -7.03 -27.24
CA ARG A 288 -1.61 -8.20 -26.45
C ARG A 288 -1.05 -8.16 -25.02
N ALA A 289 0.18 -7.68 -24.84
CA ALA A 289 0.79 -7.49 -23.53
C ALA A 289 0.04 -6.46 -22.68
N LEU A 290 -0.44 -5.37 -23.31
CA LEU A 290 -1.12 -4.27 -22.63
C LEU A 290 -2.64 -4.48 -22.50
N GLY A 291 -3.26 -5.26 -23.38
CA GLY A 291 -4.70 -5.52 -23.38
C GLY A 291 -5.53 -4.23 -23.30
N ALA A 292 -6.41 -4.14 -22.30
CA ALA A 292 -7.28 -2.98 -22.10
C ALA A 292 -6.52 -1.68 -21.73
N LEU A 293 -5.24 -1.76 -21.35
CA LEU A 293 -4.42 -0.59 -21.01
C LEU A 293 -4.11 0.28 -22.24
N CYS A 294 -4.18 -0.28 -23.46
CA CYS A 294 -4.09 0.51 -24.70
C CYS A 294 -5.12 1.65 -24.74
N TYR A 295 -6.23 1.52 -24.03
CA TYR A 295 -7.31 2.51 -23.98
C TYR A 295 -7.21 3.45 -22.77
N ALA A 296 -6.26 3.27 -21.86
CA ALA A 296 -6.09 4.12 -20.68
C ALA A 296 -5.72 5.58 -21.01
N PRO A 297 -4.87 5.86 -22.03
CA PRO A 297 -4.60 7.23 -22.46
C PRO A 297 -5.83 7.94 -23.01
N ARG A 298 -5.93 9.23 -22.73
CA ARG A 298 -7.06 10.08 -23.18
C ARG A 298 -6.72 10.73 -24.51
N TYR A 299 -6.70 9.96 -25.59
CA TYR A 299 -6.15 10.37 -26.89
C TYR A 299 -6.74 11.65 -27.52
N LEU A 300 -7.92 12.10 -27.09
CA LEU A 300 -8.55 13.31 -27.61
C LEU A 300 -8.32 14.54 -26.73
N THR A 301 -7.45 14.42 -25.71
CA THR A 301 -6.96 15.57 -24.92
C THR A 301 -5.56 16.03 -25.35
N MET A 302 -4.84 15.24 -26.15
CA MET A 302 -3.55 15.61 -26.74
C MET A 302 -3.74 16.35 -28.08
N THR A 303 -2.70 17.04 -28.51
CA THR A 303 -2.63 17.66 -29.84
C THR A 303 -2.43 16.60 -30.93
N ARG A 304 -2.79 16.96 -32.18
CA ARG A 304 -2.50 16.10 -33.34
C ARG A 304 -1.03 15.72 -33.44
N ARG A 305 -0.11 16.68 -33.20
CA ARG A 305 1.34 16.41 -33.29
C ARG A 305 1.79 15.39 -32.25
N GLU A 306 1.29 15.50 -31.02
CA GLU A 306 1.56 14.52 -29.95
C GLU A 306 1.01 13.13 -30.31
N PHE A 307 -0.20 13.06 -30.88
CA PHE A 307 -0.79 11.79 -31.30
C PHE A 307 0.02 11.10 -32.41
N GLU A 308 0.40 11.83 -33.47
CA GLU A 308 1.21 11.26 -34.55
C GLU A 308 2.58 10.80 -34.06
N GLY A 309 3.25 11.61 -33.23
CA GLY A 309 4.53 11.23 -32.63
C GLY A 309 4.42 10.02 -31.68
N ALA A 310 3.27 9.79 -31.06
CA ALA A 310 3.03 8.58 -30.28
C ALA A 310 2.88 7.33 -31.17
N ARG A 311 2.16 7.45 -32.30
CA ARG A 311 1.96 6.35 -33.26
C ARG A 311 3.27 5.85 -33.85
N GLU A 312 4.23 6.74 -34.10
CA GLU A 312 5.56 6.38 -34.59
C GLU A 312 6.34 5.48 -33.61
N ARG A 313 6.03 5.55 -32.31
CA ARG A 313 6.74 4.81 -31.26
C ARG A 313 6.06 3.49 -30.91
N ILE A 314 4.72 3.48 -30.93
CA ILE A 314 3.90 2.29 -30.69
C ILE A 314 2.50 2.45 -31.28
N GLU A 315 2.05 1.42 -31.98
CA GLU A 315 0.66 1.30 -32.46
C GLU A 315 -0.20 0.61 -31.40
N LEU A 316 -0.72 1.39 -30.45
CA LEU A 316 -1.57 0.88 -29.36
C LEU A 316 -3.02 0.65 -29.76
N LEU A 317 -3.56 1.53 -30.59
CA LEU A 317 -4.92 1.44 -31.12
C LEU A 317 -4.91 0.57 -32.36
N ASP A 318 -6.03 -0.09 -32.64
CA ASP A 318 -6.18 -0.73 -33.95
C ASP A 318 -6.24 0.33 -35.08
N PRO A 319 -6.03 -0.07 -36.35
CA PRO A 319 -6.00 0.89 -37.45
C PRO A 319 -7.30 1.69 -37.62
N VAL A 320 -8.46 1.12 -37.32
CA VAL A 320 -9.78 1.77 -37.45
C VAL A 320 -9.97 2.81 -36.35
N GLU A 321 -9.66 2.44 -35.10
CA GLU A 321 -9.67 3.33 -33.94
C GLU A 321 -8.66 4.46 -34.10
N SER A 322 -7.45 4.14 -34.58
CA SER A 322 -6.40 5.13 -34.82
C SER A 322 -6.79 6.14 -35.89
N GLN A 323 -7.45 5.70 -36.97
CA GLN A 323 -7.98 6.59 -38.01
C GLN A 323 -9.08 7.48 -37.44
N LEU A 324 -10.03 6.91 -36.67
CA LEU A 324 -11.11 7.65 -36.03
C LEU A 324 -10.58 8.78 -35.12
N VAL A 325 -9.60 8.47 -34.26
CA VAL A 325 -8.97 9.46 -33.38
C VAL A 325 -8.27 10.55 -34.21
N GLY A 326 -7.52 10.16 -35.24
CA GLY A 326 -6.83 11.09 -36.15
C GLY A 326 -7.79 12.06 -36.84
N ASP A 327 -8.89 11.56 -37.39
CA ASP A 327 -9.92 12.35 -38.06
C ASP A 327 -10.58 13.37 -37.13
N ILE A 328 -10.86 12.96 -35.88
CA ILE A 328 -11.42 13.84 -34.86
C ILE A 328 -10.43 14.97 -34.52
N LEU A 329 -9.14 14.65 -34.33
CA LEU A 329 -8.11 15.63 -34.04
C LEU A 329 -7.90 16.63 -35.19
N ILE A 330 -7.93 16.15 -36.45
CA ILE A 330 -7.86 17.01 -37.65
C ILE A 330 -9.05 17.98 -37.69
N ARG A 331 -10.27 17.46 -37.48
CA ARG A 331 -11.48 18.28 -37.49
C ARG A 331 -11.47 19.32 -36.36
N SER A 332 -10.99 18.95 -35.18
CA SER A 332 -10.91 19.83 -34.03
C SER A 332 -9.91 20.97 -34.22
N ALA A 333 -8.84 20.77 -34.99
CA ALA A 333 -7.86 21.81 -35.32
C ALA A 333 -8.41 22.89 -36.27
N GLY A 334 -9.51 22.61 -36.99
CA GLY A 334 -10.11 23.50 -38.00
C GLY A 334 -11.04 24.61 -37.48
N GLY A 335 -11.11 24.84 -36.17
CA GLY A 335 -11.76 26.03 -35.57
C GLY A 335 -13.29 26.15 -35.70
N LYS A 336 -13.99 25.25 -36.43
CA LYS A 336 -15.46 25.24 -36.49
C LYS A 336 -16.04 24.24 -35.48
N PRO A 337 -16.85 24.68 -34.50
CA PRO A 337 -17.55 23.78 -33.58
C PRO A 337 -18.68 23.08 -34.35
N SER A 338 -18.35 21.99 -35.06
CA SER A 338 -19.39 21.21 -35.73
C SER A 338 -20.01 20.24 -34.73
N SER A 339 -21.26 20.52 -34.36
CA SER A 339 -22.18 19.66 -33.61
C SER A 339 -22.34 18.24 -34.21
N ARG A 340 -21.86 17.97 -35.44
CA ARG A 340 -21.74 16.61 -36.01
C ARG A 340 -20.56 15.81 -35.47
N LYS A 341 -20.24 15.88 -34.16
CA LYS A 341 -19.03 15.26 -33.61
C LYS A 341 -19.00 13.73 -33.71
N THR A 342 -20.15 13.08 -33.92
CA THR A 342 -20.26 11.61 -33.91
C THR A 342 -21.43 11.08 -34.75
N ALA A 343 -22.01 11.89 -35.64
CA ALA A 343 -23.15 11.48 -36.45
C ALA A 343 -22.75 10.32 -37.38
N GLY A 344 -23.25 9.11 -37.09
CA GLY A 344 -22.93 7.88 -37.83
C GLY A 344 -22.00 6.90 -37.12
N LEU A 345 -21.48 7.21 -35.93
CA LEU A 345 -20.68 6.26 -35.14
C LEU A 345 -21.56 5.23 -34.42
N THR A 346 -21.05 4.01 -34.27
CA THR A 346 -21.68 2.98 -33.44
C THR A 346 -21.73 3.42 -31.97
N PRO A 347 -22.68 2.91 -31.15
CA PRO A 347 -22.71 3.23 -29.71
C PRO A 347 -21.37 2.95 -29.00
N GLU A 348 -20.66 1.89 -29.41
CA GLU A 348 -19.34 1.54 -28.88
C GLU A 348 -18.28 2.59 -29.24
N GLN A 349 -18.23 3.02 -30.50
CA GLN A 349 -17.33 4.09 -30.94
C GLN A 349 -17.63 5.42 -30.23
N GLN A 350 -18.91 5.72 -29.99
CA GLN A 350 -19.30 6.91 -29.23
C GLN A 350 -18.80 6.86 -27.78
N ALA A 351 -18.94 5.70 -27.11
CA ALA A 351 -18.43 5.51 -25.76
C ALA A 351 -16.90 5.61 -25.69
N LEU A 352 -16.20 5.02 -26.66
CA LEU A 352 -14.74 5.12 -26.79
C LEU A 352 -14.29 6.58 -26.93
N VAL A 353 -14.90 7.32 -27.86
CA VAL A 353 -14.61 8.74 -28.10
C VAL A 353 -14.89 9.58 -26.86
N ALA A 354 -16.01 9.34 -26.16
CA ALA A 354 -16.34 10.06 -24.93
C ALA A 354 -15.27 9.86 -23.85
N ARG A 355 -14.78 8.63 -23.66
CA ARG A 355 -13.70 8.32 -22.73
C ARG A 355 -12.39 9.03 -23.10
N PHE A 356 -12.04 9.07 -24.38
CA PHE A 356 -10.83 9.75 -24.84
C PHE A 356 -10.90 11.28 -24.75
N GLN A 357 -12.11 11.87 -24.77
CA GLN A 357 -12.32 13.31 -24.66
C GLN A 357 -12.36 13.83 -23.22
N ALA A 358 -12.72 12.99 -22.26
CA ALA A 358 -12.82 13.42 -20.87
C ALA A 358 -11.44 13.86 -20.35
N PRO A 359 -11.22 15.11 -19.87
CA PRO A 359 -9.94 15.51 -19.30
C PRO A 359 -9.76 14.98 -17.87
N ARG A 360 -8.51 14.71 -17.46
CA ARG A 360 -8.22 14.22 -16.09
C ARG A 360 -8.64 15.28 -15.07
N PRO A 361 -9.08 14.88 -13.87
CA PRO A 361 -9.39 15.84 -12.81
C PRO A 361 -8.17 16.73 -12.54
N ALA A 362 -8.42 18.01 -12.29
CA ALA A 362 -7.36 19.00 -12.08
C ALA A 362 -6.54 18.77 -10.80
N PHE A 363 -7.02 17.91 -9.89
CA PHE A 363 -6.33 17.55 -8.67
C PHE A 363 -6.48 16.05 -8.39
N ALA A 364 -5.44 15.46 -7.81
CA ALA A 364 -5.52 14.13 -7.22
C ALA A 364 -6.45 14.13 -6.00
N LEU A 365 -6.86 12.93 -5.56
CA LEU A 365 -7.62 12.77 -4.32
C LEU A 365 -6.77 13.18 -3.10
N LEU A 366 -7.41 13.57 -2.00
CA LEU A 366 -6.72 13.77 -0.73
C LEU A 366 -6.27 12.42 -0.16
N PRO A 367 -5.13 12.36 0.56
CA PRO A 367 -4.74 11.16 1.26
C PRO A 367 -5.68 10.87 2.45
N ILE A 368 -5.68 9.62 2.88
CA ILE A 368 -6.30 9.17 4.12
C ILE A 368 -5.38 9.52 5.29
N PRO A 369 -5.86 10.23 6.34
CA PRO A 369 -4.99 10.63 7.44
C PRO A 369 -4.49 9.42 8.25
N LEU A 370 -3.18 9.17 8.19
CA LEU A 370 -2.48 8.12 8.93
C LEU A 370 -1.33 8.66 9.80
N SER A 371 -0.65 9.70 9.32
CA SER A 371 0.48 10.35 9.99
C SER A 371 0.39 11.87 9.89
N SER A 372 1.39 12.59 10.40
CA SER A 372 1.49 14.04 10.22
C SER A 372 1.63 14.43 8.74
N ARG A 373 2.23 13.59 7.88
CA ARG A 373 2.37 13.85 6.43
C ARG A 373 1.01 13.92 5.73
N SER A 374 0.17 12.90 5.94
CA SER A 374 -1.13 12.72 5.26
C SER A 374 -2.27 13.57 5.83
N GLN A 375 -1.96 14.52 6.72
CA GLN A 375 -2.98 15.44 7.20
C GLN A 375 -3.49 16.33 6.06
N PRO A 376 -4.82 16.47 5.86
CA PRO A 376 -5.39 17.27 4.78
C PRO A 376 -4.90 18.72 4.80
N ARG A 377 -4.56 19.25 5.98
CA ARG A 377 -4.07 20.63 6.17
C ARG A 377 -2.77 20.91 5.42
N ASN A 378 -1.95 19.89 5.16
CA ASN A 378 -0.68 20.02 4.43
C ASN A 378 -0.89 20.18 2.91
N TYR A 379 -2.11 19.98 2.42
CA TYR A 379 -2.42 20.03 1.00
C TYR A 379 -3.05 21.37 0.60
N PRO A 380 -2.83 21.82 -0.66
CA PRO A 380 -3.32 23.10 -1.14
C PRO A 380 -4.83 23.30 -0.93
N LYS A 381 -5.24 24.53 -0.57
CA LYS A 381 -6.65 24.88 -0.33
C LYS A 381 -7.56 24.51 -1.52
N LYS A 382 -7.08 24.67 -2.75
CA LYS A 382 -7.82 24.34 -3.98
C LYS A 382 -8.12 22.83 -4.08
N MET A 383 -7.12 21.99 -3.79
CA MET A 383 -7.27 20.54 -3.77
C MET A 383 -8.25 20.09 -2.68
N ARG A 384 -8.19 20.69 -1.49
CA ARG A 384 -9.17 20.40 -0.42
C ARG A 384 -10.59 20.75 -0.82
N LYS A 385 -10.80 21.94 -1.40
CA LYS A 385 -12.11 22.36 -1.89
C LYS A 385 -12.64 21.43 -2.98
N ALA A 386 -11.78 21.03 -3.92
CA ALA A 386 -12.14 20.09 -4.99
C ALA A 386 -12.54 18.71 -4.43
N ALA A 387 -11.85 18.23 -3.39
CA ALA A 387 -12.22 16.98 -2.71
C ALA A 387 -13.59 17.11 -2.02
N GLU A 388 -13.86 18.21 -1.31
CA GLU A 388 -15.16 18.48 -0.69
C GLU A 388 -16.29 18.56 -1.73
N GLU A 389 -16.04 19.17 -2.89
CA GLU A 389 -16.99 19.23 -4.01
C GLU A 389 -17.26 17.82 -4.59
N ALA A 390 -16.22 17.04 -4.84
CA ALA A 390 -16.33 15.67 -5.33
C ALA A 390 -17.10 14.74 -4.36
N GLU A 391 -16.92 14.92 -3.05
CA GLU A 391 -17.70 14.20 -2.03
C GLU A 391 -19.18 14.59 -2.07
N ARG A 392 -19.50 15.88 -2.19
CA ARG A 392 -20.89 16.36 -2.31
C ARG A 392 -21.57 15.83 -3.57
N GLU A 393 -20.85 15.75 -4.69
CA GLU A 393 -21.36 15.17 -5.92
C GLU A 393 -21.69 13.68 -5.77
N ARG A 394 -20.82 12.91 -5.11
CA ARG A 394 -21.08 11.50 -4.79
C ARG A 394 -22.30 11.33 -3.90
N ASP A 395 -22.42 12.13 -2.85
CA ASP A 395 -23.58 12.12 -1.95
C ASP A 395 -24.87 12.54 -2.65
N GLY A 396 -24.79 13.51 -3.56
CA GLY A 396 -25.90 13.97 -4.40
C GLY A 396 -26.36 12.91 -5.40
N ALA A 397 -25.42 12.20 -6.04
CA ALA A 397 -25.70 11.08 -6.95
C ALA A 397 -26.34 9.90 -6.20
N HIS A 398 -25.87 9.60 -4.99
CA HIS A 398 -26.46 8.56 -4.14
C HIS A 398 -27.89 8.92 -3.69
N LYS A 399 -28.21 10.21 -3.51
CA LYS A 399 -29.58 10.67 -3.22
C LYS A 399 -30.49 10.56 -4.45
N LYS A 400 -30.02 10.96 -5.64
CA LYS A 400 -30.78 10.81 -6.90
C LYS A 400 -31.10 9.34 -7.22
N GLY A 401 -30.12 8.45 -7.09
CA GLY A 401 -30.34 7.00 -7.28
C GLY A 401 -31.28 6.37 -6.23
N CYS A 402 -31.41 6.98 -5.05
CA CYS A 402 -32.38 6.56 -4.03
C CYS A 402 -33.80 7.07 -4.33
N CYS A 403 -33.94 8.28 -4.89
CA CYS A 403 -35.22 8.86 -5.32
C CYS A 403 -35.79 8.14 -6.55
N ASP A 404 -34.96 7.77 -7.53
CA ASP A 404 -35.41 7.04 -8.72
C ASP A 404 -35.91 5.63 -8.36
N ARG A 405 -35.27 4.98 -7.39
CA ARG A 405 -35.69 3.66 -6.88
C ARG A 405 -36.97 3.72 -6.03
N MET A 406 -37.27 4.87 -5.41
CA MET A 406 -38.53 5.09 -4.70
C MET A 406 -39.67 5.45 -5.67
N LEU A 407 -39.40 6.22 -6.73
CA LEU A 407 -40.38 6.52 -7.78
C LEU A 407 -40.76 5.28 -8.60
N LEU A 408 -39.79 4.41 -8.95
CA LEU A 408 -40.05 3.14 -9.63
C LEU A 408 -40.85 2.15 -8.77
N ASN A 409 -40.63 2.14 -7.45
CA ASN A 409 -41.44 1.31 -6.53
C ASN A 409 -42.86 1.86 -6.36
N CYS A 410 -43.07 3.18 -6.33
CA CYS A 410 -44.41 3.76 -6.28
C CYS A 410 -45.21 3.50 -7.57
N VAL A 411 -44.56 3.50 -8.75
CA VAL A 411 -45.26 3.17 -10.02
C VAL A 411 -45.58 1.67 -10.11
N SER A 412 -44.75 0.79 -9.53
CA SER A 412 -45.03 -0.66 -9.50
C SER A 412 -46.16 -1.07 -8.54
N VAL A 413 -46.48 -0.25 -7.53
CA VAL A 413 -47.56 -0.54 -6.57
C VAL A 413 -48.93 -0.06 -7.09
N PHE A 414 -48.98 0.93 -7.97
CA PHE A 414 -50.23 1.37 -8.60
C PHE A 414 -50.66 0.52 -9.82
N ALA A 415 -49.75 -0.27 -10.41
CA ALA A 415 -50.07 -1.17 -11.52
C ALA A 415 -50.67 -2.53 -11.09
N CYS A 416 -50.72 -2.84 -9.79
CA CYS A 416 -51.28 -4.10 -9.27
C CYS A 416 -52.62 -3.94 -8.52
N ILE A 417 -53.31 -2.80 -8.66
CA ILE A 417 -54.64 -2.58 -8.05
C ILE A 417 -55.76 -2.46 -9.11
N PHE A 418 -55.44 -2.46 -10.41
CA PHE A 418 -56.43 -2.61 -11.49
C PHE A 418 -55.88 -3.49 -12.62
N ALA A 419 -55.91 -4.80 -12.42
CA ALA A 419 -55.93 -5.82 -13.48
C ALA A 419 -56.52 -7.12 -12.89
#